data_AF-A0A401IIV7-F1
#
_entry.id   AF-A0A401IIV7-F1
#
_cell.length_a   1.000
_cell.length_b   1.000
_cell.length_c   1.000
_cell.angle_alpha   90.00
_cell.angle_beta   90.00
_cell.angle_gamma   90.00
#
_symmetry.space_group_name_H-M   'P 1'
#
loop_
_entity.id
_entity.type
_entity.pdbx_description
1 polymer ?
#
loop_
_entity_poly.entity_id
_entity_poly.type
_entity_poly.pdbx_seq_one_letter_code
_entity_poly.pdbx_strand_id
1 'polypeptide(L)'
;MAKLPNEVQNTIFNLLQQIANQIEEASATEWTILERYGETAETISELDELQNVREKLTERYNGLNNLLLRILEIQPIPPQAMIDLLVKTIERGQITVNSAQASIIEVKKNWGL
;
A
#
# COMPACT_ATOMS: atom_id res chain seq x y z
N MET A 1 32.02 -1.79 2.26
CA MET A 1 30.85 -2.34 1.56
C MET A 1 29.77 -1.28 1.58
N ALA A 2 29.20 -0.91 0.43
CA ALA A 2 28.15 0.11 0.42
C ALA A 2 26.89 -0.48 1.05
N LYS A 3 26.40 0.16 2.10
CA LYS A 3 25.13 -0.16 2.74
C LYS A 3 24.14 0.92 2.35
N LEU A 4 22.91 0.53 2.01
CA LEU A 4 21.81 1.50 2.00
C LEU A 4 21.80 2.23 3.35
N PRO A 5 21.73 3.57 3.38
CA PRO A 5 21.66 4.30 4.65
C PRO A 5 20.49 3.80 5.49
N ASN A 6 20.69 3.70 6.81
CA ASN A 6 19.65 3.22 7.72
C ASN A 6 18.37 4.07 7.63
N GLU A 7 18.53 5.37 7.39
CA GLU A 7 17.41 6.30 7.17
C GLU A 7 16.53 5.84 6.00
N VAL A 8 17.14 5.48 4.86
CA VAL A 8 16.40 5.00 3.67
C VAL A 8 15.68 3.68 3.97
N GLN A 9 16.33 2.75 4.68
CA GLN A 9 15.69 1.49 5.08
C GLN A 9 14.48 1.74 6.00
N ASN A 10 14.62 2.63 6.96
CA ASN A 10 13.53 2.99 7.87
C ASN A 10 12.37 3.64 7.12
N THR A 11 12.64 4.54 6.16
CA THR A 11 11.59 5.11 5.31
C THR A 11 10.81 4.02 4.57
N ILE A 12 11.50 3.02 4.01
CA ILE A 12 10.86 1.92 3.27
C ILE A 12 10.03 1.05 4.21
N PHE A 13 10.57 0.65 5.36
CA PHE A 13 9.84 -0.18 6.32
C PHE A 13 8.61 0.53 6.89
N ASN A 14 8.72 1.82 7.19
CA ASN A 14 7.58 2.63 7.62
C ASN A 14 6.50 2.71 6.52
N LEU A 15 6.90 2.84 5.25
CA LEU A 15 5.96 2.87 4.13
C LEU A 15 5.30 1.49 3.92
N LEU A 16 6.06 0.39 3.99
CA LEU A 16 5.51 -0.96 3.93
C LEU A 16 4.49 -1.21 5.06
N GLN A 17 4.77 -0.73 6.27
CA GLN A 17 3.83 -0.79 7.39
C GLN A 17 2.57 0.04 7.13
N GLN A 18 2.71 1.27 6.61
CA GLN A 18 1.54 2.09 6.25
C GLN A 18 0.67 1.41 5.19
N ILE A 19 1.28 0.84 4.15
CA ILE A 19 0.56 0.09 3.11
C ILE A 19 -0.18 -1.11 3.73
N ALA A 20 0.49 -1.89 4.59
CA ALA A 20 -0.12 -3.04 5.26
C ALA A 20 -1.33 -2.63 6.12
N ASN A 21 -1.20 -1.55 6.89
CA ASN A 21 -2.31 -1.02 7.70
C ASN A 21 -3.50 -0.60 6.84
N GLN A 22 -3.28 0.02 5.67
CA GLN A 22 -4.38 0.38 4.76
C GLN A 22 -5.03 -0.84 4.10
N ILE A 23 -4.28 -1.92 3.83
CA ILE A 23 -4.85 -3.19 3.35
C ILE A 23 -5.78 -3.78 4.41
N GLU A 24 -5.33 -3.82 5.66
CA GLU A 24 -6.14 -4.27 6.80
C GLU A 24 -7.41 -3.42 6.94
N GLU A 25 -7.27 -2.10 6.91
CA GLU A 25 -8.39 -1.16 7.06
C GLU A 25 -9.46 -1.32 5.97
N ALA A 26 -9.03 -1.48 4.71
CA ALA A 26 -9.95 -1.74 3.60
C ALA A 26 -10.67 -3.09 3.77
N SER A 27 -9.95 -4.13 4.20
CA SER A 27 -10.51 -5.47 4.45
C SER A 27 -11.53 -5.46 5.60
N ALA A 28 -11.22 -4.75 6.69
CA ALA A 28 -12.12 -4.60 7.83
C ALA A 28 -13.37 -3.80 7.48
N THR A 29 -13.24 -2.76 6.65
CA THR A 29 -14.37 -1.96 6.18
C THR A 29 -15.29 -2.79 5.29
N GLU A 30 -14.73 -3.56 4.34
CA GLU A 30 -15.49 -4.47 3.48
C GLU A 30 -16.26 -5.50 4.31
N TRP A 31 -15.59 -6.14 5.26
CA TRP A 31 -16.22 -7.10 6.16
C TRP A 31 -17.38 -6.48 6.95
N THR A 32 -17.20 -5.26 7.45
CA THR A 32 -18.24 -4.56 8.21
C THR A 32 -19.46 -4.23 7.34
N ILE A 33 -19.25 -3.85 6.07
CA ILE A 33 -20.35 -3.62 5.13
C ILE A 33 -21.10 -4.92 4.85
N LEU A 34 -20.37 -6.00 4.56
CA LEU A 34 -20.98 -7.31 4.30
C LEU A 34 -21.76 -7.84 5.51
N GLU A 35 -21.22 -7.69 6.72
CA GLU A 35 -21.88 -8.15 7.94
C GLU A 35 -23.18 -7.38 8.22
N ARG A 36 -23.16 -6.05 8.06
CA ARG A 36 -24.29 -5.18 8.45
C ARG A 36 -25.36 -5.06 7.38
N TYR A 37 -24.97 -5.03 6.11
CA TYR A 37 -25.86 -4.68 5.00
C TYR A 37 -25.97 -5.80 3.95
N GLY A 38 -25.05 -6.77 3.96
CA GLY A 38 -24.96 -7.80 2.94
C GLY A 38 -24.45 -7.29 1.59
N GLU A 39 -24.40 -8.19 0.62
CA GLU A 39 -24.10 -7.86 -0.77
C GLU A 39 -25.41 -7.51 -1.50
N THR A 40 -25.59 -6.23 -1.81
CA THR A 40 -26.79 -5.67 -2.44
C THR A 40 -26.38 -4.75 -3.59
N ALA A 41 -27.36 -4.31 -4.38
CA ALA A 41 -27.12 -3.32 -5.44
C ALA A 41 -26.56 -1.98 -4.92
N GLU A 42 -26.78 -1.66 -3.64
CA GLU A 42 -26.29 -0.43 -3.01
C GLU A 42 -24.85 -0.60 -2.48
N THR A 43 -24.49 -1.79 -1.98
CA THR A 43 -23.15 -2.05 -1.42
C THR A 43 -22.13 -2.47 -2.48
N ILE A 44 -22.55 -3.01 -3.62
CA ILE A 44 -21.65 -3.61 -4.61
C ILE A 44 -20.57 -2.63 -5.12
N SER A 45 -20.91 -1.37 -5.36
CA SER A 45 -19.94 -0.37 -5.84
C SER A 45 -18.85 -0.07 -4.82
N GLU A 46 -19.21 -0.12 -3.53
CA GLU A 46 -18.32 0.19 -2.42
C GLU A 46 -17.40 -1.00 -2.11
N LEU A 47 -17.93 -2.23 -2.24
CA LEU A 47 -17.14 -3.47 -2.15
C LEU A 47 -16.11 -3.53 -3.28
N ASP A 48 -16.52 -3.22 -4.51
CA ASP A 48 -15.61 -3.11 -5.66
C ASP A 48 -14.54 -2.04 -5.45
N GLU A 49 -14.89 -0.88 -4.89
CA GLU A 49 -13.90 0.17 -4.57
C GLU A 49 -12.88 -0.30 -3.54
N LEU A 50 -13.32 -0.92 -2.44
CA LEU A 50 -12.44 -1.45 -1.40
C LEU A 50 -11.54 -2.56 -1.95
N GLN A 51 -12.06 -3.44 -2.81
CA GLN A 51 -11.25 -4.44 -3.51
C GLN A 51 -10.17 -3.79 -4.38
N ASN A 52 -10.54 -2.81 -5.21
CA ASN A 52 -9.60 -2.08 -6.05
C ASN A 52 -8.51 -1.39 -5.22
N VAL A 53 -8.86 -0.84 -4.05
CA VAL A 53 -7.91 -0.26 -3.09
C VAL A 53 -6.91 -1.32 -2.61
N ARG A 54 -7.39 -2.49 -2.16
CA ARG A 54 -6.53 -3.58 -1.69
C ARG A 54 -5.59 -4.09 -2.79
N GLU A 55 -6.08 -4.24 -4.01
CA GLU A 55 -5.28 -4.71 -5.15
C GLU A 55 -4.12 -3.74 -5.44
N LYS A 56 -4.42 -2.43 -5.52
CA LYS A 56 -3.39 -1.39 -5.73
C LYS A 56 -2.36 -1.37 -4.60
N LEU A 57 -2.81 -1.43 -3.35
CA LEU A 57 -1.91 -1.45 -2.19
C LEU A 57 -1.02 -2.70 -2.19
N THR A 58 -1.57 -3.87 -2.49
CA THR A 58 -0.83 -5.14 -2.57
C THR A 58 0.23 -5.10 -3.67
N GLU A 59 -0.11 -4.55 -4.85
CA GLU A 59 0.86 -4.34 -5.94
C GLU A 59 2.03 -3.45 -5.49
N ARG A 60 1.74 -2.35 -4.78
CA ARG A 60 2.78 -1.42 -4.28
C ARG A 60 3.63 -2.05 -3.18
N TYR A 61 3.03 -2.79 -2.25
CA TYR A 61 3.74 -3.50 -1.20
C TYR A 61 4.76 -4.47 -1.79
N ASN A 62 4.29 -5.34 -2.70
CA ASN A 62 5.12 -6.35 -3.34
C ASN A 62 6.23 -5.70 -4.19
N GLY A 63 5.90 -4.68 -4.97
CA GLY A 63 6.87 -3.97 -5.80
C GLY A 63 8.00 -3.33 -4.97
N LEU A 64 7.64 -2.63 -3.88
CA LEU A 64 8.61 -1.99 -3.01
C LEU A 64 9.48 -3.01 -2.26
N ASN A 65 8.88 -4.06 -1.70
CA ASN A 65 9.59 -5.09 -0.96
C ASN A 65 10.58 -5.87 -1.86
N ASN A 66 10.13 -6.28 -3.05
CA ASN A 66 10.98 -7.01 -3.99
C ASN A 66 12.16 -6.17 -4.48
N LEU A 67 11.95 -4.88 -4.74
CA LEU A 67 13.02 -3.97 -5.16
C LEU A 67 14.04 -3.75 -4.04
N LEU A 68 13.59 -3.54 -2.80
CA LEU A 68 14.47 -3.44 -1.64
C LEU A 68 15.35 -4.70 -1.51
N LEU A 69 14.74 -5.89 -1.54
CA LEU A 69 15.47 -7.15 -1.44
C LEU A 69 16.54 -7.25 -2.52
N ARG A 70 16.19 -6.95 -3.78
CA ARG A 70 17.14 -6.99 -4.89
C ARG A 70 18.31 -6.04 -4.71
N ILE A 71 18.08 -4.84 -4.18
CA ILE A 71 19.14 -3.86 -3.92
C ILE A 71 20.08 -4.34 -2.81
N LEU A 72 19.53 -4.96 -1.75
CA LEU A 72 20.32 -5.48 -0.63
C LEU A 72 21.26 -6.63 -1.03
N GLU A 73 20.85 -7.45 -1.99
CA GLU A 73 21.65 -8.56 -2.52
C GLU A 73 22.85 -8.11 -3.38
N ILE A 74 22.83 -6.89 -3.91
CA ILE A 74 23.88 -6.42 -4.84
C ILE A 74 25.10 -5.92 -4.07
N GLN A 75 26.25 -6.51 -4.39
CA GLN A 75 27.56 -6.15 -3.83
C GLN A 75 28.58 -5.89 -4.96
N PRO A 76 29.57 -5.01 -4.75
CA PRO A 76 29.79 -4.21 -3.53
C PRO A 76 28.96 -2.91 -3.48
N ILE A 77 28.37 -2.49 -4.61
CA ILE A 77 27.62 -1.24 -4.77
C ILE A 77 26.43 -1.49 -5.73
N PRO A 78 25.19 -1.17 -5.33
CA PRO A 78 24.03 -1.22 -6.22
C PRO A 78 24.11 -0.21 -7.38
N PRO A 79 23.58 -0.52 -8.58
CA PRO A 79 23.51 0.43 -9.67
C PRO A 79 22.67 1.67 -9.30
N GLN A 80 23.12 2.87 -9.66
CA GLN A 80 22.39 4.12 -9.39
C GLN A 80 20.95 4.07 -9.95
N ALA A 81 20.75 3.47 -11.12
CA ALA A 81 19.43 3.30 -11.71
C ALA A 81 18.44 2.52 -10.81
N MET A 82 18.92 1.56 -10.01
CA MET A 82 18.06 0.85 -9.04
C MET A 82 17.72 1.71 -7.83
N ILE A 83 18.66 2.56 -7.39
CA ILE A 83 18.41 3.55 -6.32
C ILE A 83 17.39 4.58 -6.79
N ASP A 84 17.51 5.08 -8.02
CA ASP A 84 16.54 6.02 -8.60
C ASP A 84 15.16 5.39 -8.76
N LEU A 85 15.11 4.10 -9.15
CA LEU A 85 13.87 3.34 -9.20
C LEU A 85 13.25 3.16 -7.81
N LEU A 86 14.07 2.95 -6.77
CA LEU A 86 13.62 2.82 -5.39
C LEU A 86 12.97 4.11 -4.90
N VAL A 87 13.60 5.26 -5.14
CA VAL A 87 13.04 6.59 -4.80
C VAL A 87 11.67 6.78 -5.46
N LYS A 88 11.55 6.52 -6.76
CA LYS A 88 10.27 6.63 -7.48
C LYS A 88 9.21 5.66 -6.95
N THR A 89 9.62 4.46 -6.53
CA THR A 89 8.71 3.45 -5.99
C THR A 89 8.19 3.88 -4.61
N ILE A 90 9.04 4.50 -3.77
CA ILE A 90 8.64 5.11 -2.50
C ILE A 90 7.63 6.22 -2.72
N GLU A 91 7.90 7.17 -3.64
CA GLU A 91 6.99 8.28 -3.95
C GLU A 91 5.61 7.77 -4.40
N ARG A 92 5.59 6.79 -5.33
CA ARG A 92 4.34 6.18 -5.80
C ARG A 92 3.60 5.43 -4.70
N GLY A 93 4.33 4.75 -3.81
CA GLY A 93 3.76 4.09 -2.64
C GLY A 93 3.05 5.10 -1.74
N GLN A 94 3.68 6.23 -1.43
CA GLN A 94 3.08 7.28 -0.60
C GLN A 94 1.81 7.88 -1.23
N ILE A 95 1.83 8.15 -2.53
CA ILE A 95 0.64 8.63 -3.26
C ILE A 95 -0.49 7.61 -3.17
N THR A 96 -0.17 6.32 -3.32
CA THR A 96 -1.16 5.24 -3.26
C THR A 96 -1.76 5.11 -1.86
N VAL A 97 -0.94 5.19 -0.79
CA VAL A 97 -1.42 5.20 0.60
C VAL A 97 -2.40 6.35 0.84
N ASN A 98 -2.04 7.56 0.42
CA ASN A 98 -2.90 8.73 0.64
C ASN A 98 -4.23 8.60 -0.11
N SER A 99 -4.21 8.11 -1.36
CA SER A 99 -5.42 7.88 -2.14
C SER A 99 -6.29 6.78 -1.55
N ALA A 100 -5.69 5.67 -1.11
CA ALA A 100 -6.39 4.57 -0.47
C ALA A 100 -7.09 5.01 0.81
N GLN A 101 -6.38 5.76 1.65
CA GLN A 101 -6.93 6.30 2.89
C GLN A 101 -8.14 7.20 2.62
N ALA A 102 -8.08 8.06 1.59
CA ALA A 102 -9.19 8.92 1.22
C ALA A 102 -10.43 8.11 0.77
N SER A 103 -10.24 7.12 -0.12
CA SER A 103 -11.31 6.22 -0.55
C SER A 103 -11.95 5.47 0.62
N ILE A 104 -11.14 4.87 1.50
CA ILE A 104 -11.66 4.11 2.65
C ILE A 104 -12.48 5.03 3.58
N ILE A 105 -12.01 6.26 3.84
CA ILE A 105 -12.73 7.25 4.65
C ILE A 105 -14.07 7.63 3.99
N GLU A 106 -14.09 7.80 2.67
CA GLU A 106 -15.31 8.12 1.92
C GLU A 106 -16.33 6.99 2.04
N VAL A 107 -15.92 5.74 1.78
CA VAL A 107 -16.77 4.55 1.95
C VAL A 107 -17.34 4.49 3.36
N LYS A 108 -16.50 4.63 4.40
CA LYS A 108 -16.97 4.61 5.80
C LYS A 108 -17.99 5.69 6.08
N LYS A 109 -17.77 6.91 5.57
CA LYS A 109 -18.69 8.03 5.74
C LYS A 109 -20.04 7.76 5.08
N ASN A 110 -20.06 7.15 3.89
CA ASN A 110 -21.30 6.82 3.18
C ASN A 110 -22.18 5.83 3.97
N TRP A 111 -21.56 4.94 4.75
CA TRP A 111 -22.24 3.89 5.52
C TRP A 111 -22.29 4.14 7.03
N GLY A 112 -21.80 5.28 7.51
CA GLY A 112 -21.79 5.63 8.94
C GLY A 112 -20.91 4.72 9.80
N LEU A 113 -19.75 4.31 9.27
CA LEU A 113 -18.75 3.44 9.91
C LEU A 113 -17.59 4.22 10.54
#